data_AF-A0A564XWJ0-F1
#
_entry.id   AF-A0A564XWJ0-F1
#
_cell.length_a   1.000
_cell.length_b   1.000
_cell.length_c   1.000
_cell.angle_alpha   90.00
_cell.angle_beta   90.00
_cell.angle_gamma   90.00
#
_symmetry.space_group_name_H-M   'P 1'
#
loop_
_entity.id
_entity.type
_entity.pdbx_description
1 polymer ?
#
loop_
_entity_poly.entity_id
_entity_poly.type
_entity_poly.pdbx_seq_one_letter_code
_entity_poly.pdbx_strand_id
1 'polypeptide(L)'
;MEFTDLNGPLHYMNACKQCVIAIDDGVESFITHLTNEHAIPTEWPSDRASRLTGDEAKKPYTTIAATRKKRRKLTTPRPLNSFMIFAQHIRRNVLAIFETASSSNISRLLGQAWSKIPKEIRAAYDEEAARLSKIHNKEFPTYKYQPRPRHAQCCNGTAFS
;
A
#
# COMPACT_ATOMS: atom_id res chain seq x y z
N MET A 1 -9.02 29.47 -9.72
CA MET A 1 -8.48 28.15 -9.33
C MET A 1 -8.87 27.21 -10.45
N GLU A 2 -7.97 26.99 -11.39
CA GLU A 2 -8.25 26.22 -12.60
C GLU A 2 -8.14 24.71 -12.30
N PHE A 3 -9.18 23.98 -12.68
CA PHE A 3 -9.35 22.54 -12.50
C PHE A 3 -8.72 21.72 -13.65
N THR A 4 -7.56 22.14 -14.16
CA THR A 4 -6.98 21.60 -15.41
C THR A 4 -5.75 20.69 -15.26
N ASP A 5 -5.49 20.13 -14.07
CA ASP A 5 -4.35 19.22 -13.86
C ASP A 5 -4.75 17.85 -13.30
N LEU A 6 -5.69 17.15 -13.96
CA LEU A 6 -5.94 15.72 -13.68
C LEU A 6 -4.85 14.77 -14.24
N ASN A 7 -3.68 15.29 -14.65
CA ASN A 7 -2.53 14.51 -15.14
C ASN A 7 -1.41 14.30 -14.09
N GLY A 8 -1.75 14.24 -12.80
CA GLY A 8 -0.96 13.61 -11.72
C GLY A 8 -1.66 13.76 -10.36
N PRO A 9 -1.46 12.90 -9.31
CA PRO A 9 -0.51 11.81 -9.06
C PRO A 9 -1.22 10.50 -8.64
N LEU A 10 -2.33 10.16 -9.31
CA LEU A 10 -3.00 8.88 -9.03
C LEU A 10 -2.13 7.74 -9.60
N HIS A 11 -1.76 6.83 -8.71
CA HIS A 11 -0.78 5.80 -8.98
C HIS A 11 -1.50 4.54 -9.45
N TYR A 12 -1.20 4.13 -10.69
CA TYR A 12 -1.62 2.86 -11.28
C TYR A 12 -3.15 2.66 -11.21
N MET A 13 -3.91 3.71 -11.53
CA MET A 13 -5.35 3.65 -11.72
C MET A 13 -5.79 4.70 -12.72
N ASN A 14 -6.92 4.46 -13.39
CA ASN A 14 -7.58 5.45 -14.25
C ASN A 14 -8.70 6.11 -13.45
N ALA A 15 -8.65 7.43 -13.28
CA ALA A 15 -9.70 8.17 -12.60
C ALA A 15 -11.03 8.08 -13.37
N CYS A 16 -12.15 8.02 -12.65
CA CYS A 16 -13.49 8.12 -13.22
C CYS A 16 -14.18 9.42 -12.80
N LYS A 17 -15.34 9.71 -13.41
CA LYS A 17 -16.13 10.93 -13.11
C LYS A 17 -16.58 11.01 -11.64
N GLN A 18 -16.75 9.87 -10.97
CA GLN A 18 -17.17 9.80 -9.56
C GLN A 18 -16.02 10.02 -8.58
N CYS A 19 -14.76 9.98 -9.03
CA CYS A 19 -13.61 10.26 -8.16
C CYS A 19 -13.66 11.67 -7.59
N VAL A 20 -14.03 12.67 -8.39
CA VAL A 20 -14.08 14.09 -7.95
C VAL A 20 -15.13 14.25 -6.83
N ILE A 21 -16.31 13.68 -7.03
CA ILE A 21 -17.40 13.72 -6.05
C ILE A 21 -16.96 13.04 -4.74
N ALA A 22 -16.37 11.85 -4.85
CA ALA A 22 -15.91 11.11 -3.68
C ALA A 22 -14.75 11.80 -2.93
N ILE A 23 -13.93 12.60 -3.64
CA ILE A 23 -12.89 13.44 -3.03
C ILE A 23 -13.53 14.60 -2.26
N ASP A 24 -14.51 15.29 -2.84
CA ASP A 24 -15.19 16.41 -2.18
C ASP A 24 -15.95 15.97 -0.92
N ASP A 25 -16.53 14.76 -0.93
CA ASP A 25 -17.18 14.15 0.22
C ASP A 25 -16.21 13.70 1.34
N GLY A 26 -14.91 13.65 1.03
CA GLY A 26 -13.84 13.41 1.98
C GLY A 26 -13.23 12.00 1.98
N VAL A 27 -12.26 11.79 2.88
CA VAL A 27 -11.35 10.62 2.87
C VAL A 27 -12.07 9.28 2.89
N GLU A 28 -13.14 9.15 3.67
CA GLU A 28 -13.88 7.88 3.80
C GLU A 28 -14.68 7.55 2.54
N SER A 29 -15.36 8.55 1.95
CA SER A 29 -16.05 8.41 0.67
C SER A 29 -15.07 8.02 -0.42
N PHE A 30 -13.92 8.70 -0.48
CA PHE A 30 -12.88 8.38 -1.46
C PHE A 30 -12.30 6.97 -1.29
N ILE A 31 -11.99 6.52 -0.08
CA ILE A 31 -11.52 5.13 0.15
C ILE A 31 -12.57 4.10 -0.27
N THR A 32 -13.83 4.36 0.04
CA THR A 32 -14.94 3.47 -0.32
C THR A 32 -15.10 3.40 -1.84
N HIS A 33 -15.10 4.55 -2.51
CA HIS A 33 -15.15 4.63 -3.97
C HIS A 33 -13.96 3.91 -4.63
N LEU A 34 -12.74 4.17 -4.16
CA LEU A 34 -11.55 3.48 -4.66
C LEU A 34 -11.63 1.96 -4.47
N THR A 35 -12.21 1.50 -3.37
CA THR A 35 -12.34 0.06 -3.10
C THR A 35 -13.39 -0.61 -3.98
N ASN A 36 -14.43 0.12 -4.39
CA ASN A 36 -15.52 -0.44 -5.19
C ASN A 36 -15.21 -0.37 -6.70
N GLU A 37 -14.70 0.77 -7.17
CA GLU A 37 -14.53 1.06 -8.60
C GLU A 37 -13.07 0.92 -9.07
N HIS A 38 -12.10 1.06 -8.16
CA HIS A 38 -10.66 1.12 -8.48
C HIS A 38 -9.83 0.16 -7.62
N ALA A 39 -10.44 -0.97 -7.25
CA ALA A 39 -9.85 -1.94 -6.33
C ALA A 39 -8.57 -2.57 -6.89
N ILE A 40 -8.50 -2.75 -8.21
CA ILE A 40 -7.39 -3.36 -8.93
C ILE A 40 -6.56 -2.26 -9.59
N PRO A 41 -5.23 -2.24 -9.39
CA PRO A 41 -4.38 -1.31 -10.10
C PRO A 41 -4.32 -1.64 -11.60
N THR A 42 -4.14 -0.62 -12.45
CA THR A 42 -3.85 -0.80 -13.88
C THR A 42 -2.52 -1.51 -14.12
N GLU A 43 -1.65 -1.52 -13.11
CA GLU A 43 -0.35 -2.16 -13.17
C GLU A 43 0.08 -2.72 -11.81
N TRP A 44 0.44 -4.01 -11.80
CA TRP A 44 0.90 -4.66 -10.59
C TRP A 44 2.36 -4.33 -10.23
N PRO A 45 2.72 -4.32 -8.94
CA PRO A 45 4.11 -4.17 -8.51
C PRO A 45 5.07 -5.21 -9.10
N SER A 46 4.65 -6.46 -9.28
CA SER A 46 5.47 -7.51 -9.88
C SER A 46 5.67 -7.30 -11.39
N ASP A 47 4.68 -6.75 -12.10
CA ASP A 47 4.83 -6.39 -13.51
C ASP A 47 5.86 -5.26 -13.67
N ARG A 48 5.81 -4.25 -12.79
CA ARG A 48 6.84 -3.19 -12.75
C ARG A 48 8.23 -3.73 -12.51
N ALA A 49 8.36 -4.69 -11.60
CA ALA A 49 9.64 -5.31 -11.30
C ALA A 49 10.28 -5.97 -12.55
N SER A 50 9.46 -6.53 -13.44
CA SER A 50 9.94 -7.14 -14.68
C SER A 50 10.48 -6.15 -15.71
N ARG A 51 10.08 -4.87 -15.61
CA ARG A 51 10.49 -3.78 -16.51
C ARG A 51 11.66 -2.94 -15.99
N LEU A 52 12.13 -3.20 -14.77
CA LEU A 52 13.28 -2.47 -14.23
C LEU A 52 14.54 -2.75 -15.05
N THR A 53 15.33 -1.71 -15.26
CA THR A 53 16.61 -1.76 -15.98
C THR A 53 17.74 -1.17 -15.14
N GLY A 54 18.99 -1.47 -15.50
CA GLY A 54 20.16 -0.86 -14.84
C GLY A 54 20.31 -1.28 -13.37
N ASP A 55 20.67 -0.34 -12.51
CA ASP A 55 20.92 -0.62 -11.09
C ASP A 55 19.67 -1.01 -10.30
N GLU A 56 18.50 -0.53 -10.71
CA GLU A 56 17.22 -0.88 -10.06
C GLU A 56 16.83 -2.34 -10.29
N ALA A 57 17.23 -2.91 -11.44
CA ALA A 57 17.02 -4.32 -11.77
C ALA A 57 17.81 -5.28 -10.87
N LYS A 58 18.88 -4.81 -10.22
CA LYS A 58 19.68 -5.61 -9.26
C LYS A 58 18.93 -5.87 -7.95
N LYS A 59 17.96 -5.01 -7.61
CA LYS A 59 17.18 -5.08 -6.36
C LYS A 59 15.68 -4.87 -6.63
N PRO A 60 15.08 -5.73 -7.46
CA PRO A 60 13.77 -5.46 -8.05
C PRO A 60 12.67 -5.41 -6.99
N TYR A 61 12.71 -6.27 -5.97
CA TYR A 61 11.75 -6.24 -4.87
C TYR A 61 11.93 -4.99 -4.02
N THR A 62 13.17 -4.65 -3.66
CA THR A 62 13.40 -3.47 -2.81
C THR A 62 12.96 -2.18 -3.47
N THR A 63 13.16 -2.04 -4.79
CA THR A 63 12.72 -0.90 -5.59
C THR A 63 11.19 -0.77 -5.60
N ILE A 64 10.46 -1.82 -5.95
CA ILE A 64 8.98 -1.76 -6.08
C ILE A 64 8.24 -1.74 -4.73
N ALA A 65 8.80 -2.39 -3.71
CA ALA A 65 8.26 -2.42 -2.35
C ALA A 65 8.78 -1.28 -1.46
N ALA A 66 9.56 -0.34 -2.00
CA ALA A 66 10.12 0.76 -1.24
C ALA A 66 9.01 1.61 -0.60
N THR A 67 9.15 1.85 0.70
CA THR A 67 8.40 2.87 1.43
C THR A 67 9.29 4.10 1.53
N ARG A 68 8.75 5.32 1.31
CA ARG A 68 9.52 6.57 1.41
C ARG A 68 10.18 6.81 2.78
N LYS A 69 9.80 6.04 3.82
CA LYS A 69 10.44 6.07 5.14
C LYS A 69 11.84 5.44 5.09
N LYS A 70 12.86 6.22 5.50
CA LYS A 70 14.26 5.81 5.66
C LYS A 70 14.34 4.55 6.52
N ARG A 71 14.52 3.39 5.88
CA ARG A 71 14.65 2.11 6.59
C ARG A 71 15.97 2.08 7.34
N ARG A 72 15.98 1.48 8.53
CA ARG A 72 17.24 1.14 9.22
C ARG A 72 18.05 0.26 8.26
N LYS A 73 19.28 0.66 7.95
CA LYS A 73 20.13 0.08 6.87
C LYS A 73 20.38 -1.43 6.95
N LEU A 74 20.02 -2.11 8.03
CA LEU A 74 20.44 -3.47 8.37
C LEU A 74 19.30 -4.50 8.41
N THR A 75 18.09 -4.20 7.93
CA THR A 75 16.97 -5.16 8.03
C THR A 75 16.30 -5.39 6.68
N THR A 76 16.42 -6.63 6.20
CA THR A 76 15.67 -7.12 5.04
C THR A 76 14.18 -6.96 5.27
N PRO A 77 13.45 -6.27 4.37
CA PRO A 77 12.01 -6.10 4.53
C PRO A 77 11.29 -7.44 4.39
N ARG A 78 10.12 -7.53 5.04
CA ARG A 78 9.21 -8.68 4.83
C ARG A 78 8.64 -8.61 3.41
N PRO A 79 8.35 -9.76 2.76
CA PRO A 79 7.52 -9.79 1.57
C PRO A 79 6.15 -9.16 1.89
N LEU A 80 5.62 -8.35 0.98
CA LEU A 80 4.28 -7.77 1.09
C LEU A 80 3.23 -8.89 0.95
N ASN A 81 2.33 -9.00 1.92
CA ASN A 81 1.15 -9.86 1.79
C ASN A 81 0.03 -9.16 1.01
N SER A 82 -1.02 -9.89 0.67
CA SER A 82 -2.16 -9.42 -0.14
C SER A 82 -2.78 -8.13 0.38
N PHE A 83 -3.06 -8.06 1.69
CA PHE A 83 -3.60 -6.85 2.32
C PHE A 83 -2.63 -5.68 2.25
N MET A 84 -1.33 -5.90 2.43
CA MET A 84 -0.33 -4.84 2.37
C MET A 84 -0.20 -4.27 0.96
N ILE A 85 -0.35 -5.09 -0.08
CA ILE A 85 -0.35 -4.65 -1.48
C ILE A 85 -1.59 -3.79 -1.75
N PHE A 86 -2.77 -4.28 -1.37
CA PHE A 86 -4.03 -3.52 -1.45
C PHE A 86 -3.96 -2.18 -0.71
N ALA A 87 -3.56 -2.23 0.56
CA ALA A 87 -3.46 -1.04 1.40
C ALA A 87 -2.41 -0.06 0.87
N GLN A 88 -1.35 -0.53 0.21
CA GLN A 88 -0.37 0.34 -0.42
C GLN A 88 -0.93 1.03 -1.67
N HIS A 89 -1.69 0.31 -2.50
CA HIS A 89 -2.37 0.86 -3.68
C HIS A 89 -3.32 2.00 -3.28
N ILE A 90 -4.30 1.69 -2.42
CA ILE A 90 -5.32 2.68 -2.04
C ILE A 90 -4.70 3.84 -1.25
N ARG A 91 -3.82 3.57 -0.27
CA ARG A 91 -3.20 4.62 0.55
C ARG A 91 -2.38 5.61 -0.28
N ARG A 92 -1.69 5.16 -1.33
CA ARG A 92 -0.92 6.06 -2.21
C ARG A 92 -1.84 7.06 -2.92
N ASN A 93 -2.98 6.59 -3.42
CA ASN A 93 -3.98 7.42 -4.07
C ASN A 93 -4.67 8.37 -3.07
N VAL A 94 -4.98 7.91 -1.86
CA VAL A 94 -5.56 8.77 -0.81
C VAL A 94 -4.59 9.87 -0.37
N LEU A 95 -3.33 9.53 -0.08
CA LEU A 95 -2.33 10.51 0.38
C LEU A 95 -1.87 11.46 -0.72
N ALA A 96 -2.09 11.11 -2.00
CA ALA A 96 -1.87 12.02 -3.12
C ALA A 96 -2.87 13.18 -3.14
N ILE A 97 -4.05 13.00 -2.55
CA ILE A 97 -5.12 14.01 -2.48
C ILE A 97 -5.21 14.62 -1.08
N PHE A 98 -5.14 13.78 -0.05
CA PHE A 98 -5.27 14.14 1.36
C PHE A 98 -3.95 13.95 2.11
N GLU A 99 -2.96 14.80 1.84
CA GLU A 99 -1.60 14.67 2.38
C GLU A 99 -1.55 14.71 3.93
N THR A 100 -2.44 15.47 4.55
CA THR A 100 -2.51 15.67 6.01
C THR A 100 -3.40 14.63 6.71
N ALA A 101 -4.04 13.73 5.95
CA ALA A 101 -4.95 12.75 6.52
C ALA A 101 -4.19 11.78 7.45
N SER A 102 -4.79 11.52 8.61
CA SER A 102 -4.19 10.67 9.61
C SER A 102 -3.97 9.25 9.11
N SER A 103 -2.72 8.80 9.14
CA SER A 103 -2.33 7.43 8.76
C SER A 103 -3.03 6.36 9.60
N SER A 104 -3.38 6.66 10.86
CA SER A 104 -4.14 5.71 11.71
C SER A 104 -5.58 5.58 11.23
N ASN A 105 -6.24 6.69 10.88
CA ASN A 105 -7.60 6.68 10.35
C ASN A 105 -7.67 5.95 9.00
N ILE A 106 -6.77 6.28 8.08
CA ILE A 106 -6.69 5.60 6.77
C ILE A 106 -6.51 4.09 6.97
N SER A 107 -5.61 3.67 7.88
CA SER A 107 -5.37 2.25 8.11
C SER A 107 -6.58 1.52 8.70
N ARG A 108 -7.37 2.19 9.56
CA ARG A 108 -8.63 1.66 10.09
C ARG A 108 -9.65 1.45 8.97
N LEU A 109 -9.86 2.47 8.13
CA LEU A 109 -10.79 2.41 7.00
C LEU A 109 -10.39 1.34 5.98
N LEU A 110 -9.10 1.22 5.66
CA LEU A 110 -8.61 0.17 4.76
C LEU A 110 -8.83 -1.25 5.30
N GLY A 111 -8.73 -1.45 6.62
CA GLY A 111 -9.04 -2.75 7.23
C GLY A 111 -10.52 -3.13 7.07
N GLN A 112 -11.41 -2.16 7.23
CA GLN A 112 -12.85 -2.34 7.03
C GLN A 112 -13.20 -2.53 5.55
N ALA A 113 -12.55 -1.81 4.66
CA ALA A 113 -12.72 -1.95 3.21
C ALA A 113 -12.27 -3.34 2.75
N TRP A 114 -11.09 -3.80 3.19
CA TRP A 114 -10.55 -5.12 2.87
C TRP A 114 -11.43 -6.28 3.33
N SER A 115 -12.15 -6.17 4.45
CA SER A 115 -13.06 -7.24 4.88
C SER A 115 -14.30 -7.34 3.98
N LYS A 116 -14.64 -6.29 3.23
CA LYS A 116 -15.83 -6.19 2.38
C LYS A 116 -15.56 -6.42 0.89
N ILE A 117 -14.30 -6.47 0.44
CA ILE A 117 -14.01 -6.67 -0.98
C ILE A 117 -14.50 -8.03 -1.49
N PRO A 118 -14.85 -8.14 -2.78
CA PRO A 118 -15.19 -9.41 -3.41
C PRO A 118 -14.04 -10.42 -3.34
N LYS A 119 -14.38 -11.71 -3.37
CA LYS A 119 -13.40 -12.81 -3.27
C LYS A 119 -12.46 -12.83 -4.47
N GLU A 120 -12.95 -12.43 -5.64
CA GLU A 120 -12.22 -12.38 -6.91
C GLU A 120 -11.10 -11.34 -6.83
N ILE A 121 -11.40 -10.16 -6.28
CA ILE A 121 -10.42 -9.11 -6.02
C ILE A 121 -9.39 -9.60 -5.00
N ARG A 122 -9.83 -10.22 -3.92
CA ARG A 122 -8.93 -10.79 -2.91
C ARG A 122 -7.99 -11.84 -3.53
N ALA A 123 -8.50 -12.72 -4.37
CA ALA A 123 -7.71 -13.75 -5.06
C ALA A 123 -6.64 -13.14 -5.97
N ALA A 124 -6.95 -12.06 -6.70
CA ALA A 124 -5.96 -11.35 -7.50
C ALA A 124 -4.81 -10.78 -6.63
N TYR A 125 -5.13 -10.23 -5.45
CA TYR A 125 -4.11 -9.77 -4.50
C TYR A 125 -3.30 -10.93 -3.87
N ASP A 126 -3.91 -12.09 -3.66
CA ASP A 126 -3.22 -13.30 -3.19
C ASP A 126 -2.23 -13.83 -4.23
N GLU A 127 -2.62 -13.85 -5.51
CA GLU A 127 -1.73 -14.20 -6.61
C GLU A 127 -0.55 -13.24 -6.72
N GLU A 128 -0.82 -11.92 -6.64
CA GLU A 128 0.23 -10.92 -6.68
C GLU A 128 1.18 -11.03 -5.47
N ALA A 129 0.67 -11.32 -4.28
CA ALA A 129 1.51 -11.58 -3.10
C ALA A 129 2.43 -12.79 -3.31
N ALA A 130 1.94 -13.85 -3.96
CA ALA A 130 2.76 -15.00 -4.33
C ALA A 130 3.84 -14.63 -5.36
N ARG A 131 3.51 -13.81 -6.37
CA ARG A 131 4.48 -13.29 -7.36
C ARG A 131 5.57 -12.46 -6.68
N LEU A 132 5.19 -11.53 -5.80
CA LEU A 132 6.15 -10.71 -5.05
C LEU A 132 7.01 -11.51 -4.09
N SER A 133 6.45 -12.55 -3.47
CA SER A 133 7.22 -13.46 -2.60
C SER A 133 8.31 -14.19 -3.39
N LYS A 134 8.03 -14.61 -4.63
CA LYS A 134 9.06 -15.22 -5.51
C LYS A 134 10.17 -14.23 -5.84
N ILE A 135 9.85 -12.97 -6.14
CA ILE A 135 10.85 -11.93 -6.44
C ILE A 135 11.68 -11.62 -5.18
N HIS A 136 11.04 -11.52 -4.02
CA HIS A 136 11.72 -11.33 -2.73
C HIS A 136 12.69 -12.46 -2.42
N ASN A 137 12.27 -13.72 -2.56
CA ASN A 137 13.13 -14.88 -2.31
C ASN A 137 14.34 -14.94 -3.24
N LYS A 138 14.22 -14.47 -4.49
CA LYS A 138 15.35 -14.35 -5.43
C LYS A 138 16.33 -13.26 -4.99
N GLU A 139 15.84 -12.13 -4.50
CA GLU A 139 16.69 -11.03 -4.03
C GLU A 139 17.33 -11.33 -2.65
N PHE A 140 16.62 -12.06 -1.79
CA PHE A 140 17.03 -12.38 -0.43
C PHE A 140 16.97 -13.90 -0.14
N PRO A 141 17.84 -14.72 -0.77
CA PRO A 141 17.78 -16.18 -0.64
C PRO A 141 18.06 -16.69 0.78
N THR A 142 18.78 -15.91 1.60
CA THR A 142 19.10 -16.23 3.00
C THR A 142 18.09 -15.66 3.99
N TYR A 143 17.00 -15.04 3.51
CA TYR A 143 16.00 -14.45 4.39
C TYR A 143 15.30 -15.50 5.25
N LYS A 144 15.27 -15.26 6.56
CA LYS A 144 14.47 -16.02 7.52
C LYS A 144 13.66 -15.05 8.38
N TYR A 145 12.39 -15.38 8.60
CA TYR A 145 11.53 -14.58 9.46
C TYR A 145 12.04 -14.61 10.91
N GLN A 146 12.47 -13.45 11.41
CA GLN A 146 12.91 -13.27 12.79
C GLN A 146 12.04 -12.16 13.43
N PRO A 147 11.00 -12.53 14.20
CA PRO A 147 10.17 -11.55 14.88
C PRO A 147 11.03 -10.80 15.92
N ARG A 148 11.03 -9.47 15.86
CA ARG A 148 11.64 -8.66 16.92
C ARG A 148 10.70 -8.66 18.13
N PRO A 149 11.16 -9.03 19.33
CA PRO A 149 10.36 -8.87 20.54
C PRO A 149 9.99 -7.39 20.69
N ARG A 150 8.71 -7.10 20.94
CA ARG A 150 8.31 -5.76 21.36
C ARG A 150 8.86 -5.57 22.77
N HIS A 151 9.64 -4.51 23.01
CA HIS A 151 9.86 -4.06 24.38
C HIS A 151 8.48 -3.65 24.88
N ALA A 152 7.96 -4.38 25.86
CA ALA A 152 6.76 -3.99 26.57
C ALA A 152 7.10 -2.69 27.33
N GLN A 153 6.85 -1.54 26.72
CA GLN A 153 6.65 -0.33 27.50
C GLN A 153 5.35 -0.54 28.25
N CYS A 154 5.47 -0.95 29.51
CA CYS A 154 4.38 -0.90 30.48
C CYS A 154 3.68 0.44 30.34
N CYS A 155 2.38 0.39 30.10
CA CYS A 155 1.46 1.45 30.45
C CYS A 155 1.52 1.63 31.97
N ASN A 156 2.40 2.52 32.45
CA ASN A 156 2.27 3.08 33.78
C ASN A 156 1.07 4.04 33.74
N GLY A 157 -0.13 3.47 33.96
CA GLY A 157 -1.30 4.25 34.33
C GLY A 157 -1.05 4.85 35.70
N THR A 158 -0.72 6.14 35.75
CA THR A 158 -0.82 6.95 36.95
C THR A 158 -2.28 7.01 37.36
N ALA A 159 -2.65 6.27 38.40
CA ALA A 159 -3.89 6.48 39.13
C ALA A 159 -3.76 7.81 39.88
N PHE A 160 -4.53 8.81 39.46
CA PHE A 160 -4.85 9.95 40.32
C PHE A 160 -6.11 9.56 41.12
N SER A 161 -5.98 9.60 42.45
CA SER A 161 -7.09 9.78 43.40
C SER A 161 -6.99 11.19 43.97
#